data_AF-A0A1V6GRX8-F1
#
_entry.id   AF-A0A1V6GRX8-F1
#
_cell.length_a   1.000
_cell.length_b   1.000
_cell.length_c   1.000
_cell.angle_alpha   90.00
_cell.angle_beta   90.00
_cell.angle_gamma   90.00
#
_symmetry.space_group_name_H-M   'P 1'
#
loop_
_entity.id
_entity.type
_entity.pdbx_description
1 polymer ?
#
loop_
_entity_poly.entity_id
_entity_poly.type
_entity_poly.pdbx_seq_one_letter_code
_entity_poly.pdbx_strand_id
1 'polypeptide(L)'
;MKRIIAFVTTQNQEVTVEVVNIFTTGDGRQIATVEALPVNGKKIRPFTEYSMGGPVESSSTRIPVAFVKILEFESVPEPAEVGSL
;
A
#
# COMPACT_ATOMS: atom_id res chain seq x y z
N MET A 1 5.57 0.77 -13.69
CA MET A 1 5.64 0.20 -12.31
C MET A 1 4.27 -0.33 -11.98
N LYS A 2 4.19 -1.57 -11.46
CA LYS A 2 2.93 -2.24 -11.13
C LYS A 2 2.35 -1.64 -9.86
N ARG A 3 1.16 -1.03 -9.95
CA ARG A 3 0.43 -0.55 -8.76
C ARG A 3 -0.31 -1.72 -8.14
N ILE A 4 0.03 -2.06 -6.92
CA ILE A 4 -0.67 -3.14 -6.19
C ILE A 4 -1.77 -2.46 -5.37
N ILE A 5 -3.03 -2.71 -5.74
CA ILE A 5 -4.18 -2.20 -4.98
C ILE A 5 -4.60 -3.24 -3.96
N ALA A 6 -4.86 -2.77 -2.73
CA ALA A 6 -5.27 -3.61 -1.62
C ALA A 6 -6.29 -2.90 -0.74
N PHE A 7 -6.91 -3.66 0.16
CA PHE A 7 -7.66 -3.13 1.29
C PHE A 7 -6.88 -3.32 2.59
N VAL A 8 -6.97 -2.31 3.44
CA VAL A 8 -6.56 -2.40 4.85
C VAL A 8 -7.73 -2.00 5.72
N THR A 9 -7.94 -2.72 6.82
CA THR A 9 -8.97 -2.37 7.79
C THR A 9 -8.36 -1.47 8.85
N THR A 10 -8.88 -0.25 8.98
CA THR A 10 -8.48 0.73 10.02
C THR A 10 -9.74 1.30 10.66
N GLN A 11 -9.77 1.41 11.99
CA GLN A 11 -10.91 1.98 12.74
C GLN A 11 -12.29 1.39 12.33
N ASN A 12 -12.36 0.07 12.15
CA ASN A 12 -13.55 -0.65 11.66
C ASN A 12 -14.04 -0.26 10.25
N GLN A 13 -13.21 0.38 9.45
CA GLN A 13 -13.49 0.73 8.06
C GLN A 13 -12.48 0.06 7.13
N GLU A 14 -12.93 -0.42 5.98
CA GLU A 14 -12.04 -0.87 4.90
C GLU A 14 -11.63 0.33 4.06
N VAL A 15 -10.31 0.50 3.92
CA VAL A 15 -9.69 1.60 3.18
C VAL A 15 -8.93 1.01 2.01
N THR A 16 -9.21 1.54 0.81
CA THR A 16 -8.46 1.20 -0.39
C THR A 16 -7.09 1.87 -0.36
N VAL A 17 -6.04 1.08 -0.56
CA VAL A 17 -4.66 1.54 -0.54
C VAL A 17 -3.88 1.04 -1.75
N GLU A 18 -2.83 1.77 -2.10
CA GLU A 18 -1.76 1.31 -2.97
C GLU A 18 -0.58 0.82 -2.12
N VAL A 19 -0.05 -0.36 -2.42
CA VAL A 19 1.19 -0.85 -1.81
C VAL A 19 2.37 -0.25 -2.56
N VAL A 20 3.08 0.65 -1.89
CA VAL A 20 4.23 1.39 -2.44
C VAL A 20 5.49 0.54 -2.39
N ASN A 21 5.69 -0.21 -1.30
CA ASN A 21 6.87 -1.06 -1.12
C ASN A 21 6.59 -2.18 -0.12
N ILE A 22 7.33 -3.29 -0.23
CA ILE A 22 7.33 -4.38 0.76
C ILE A 22 8.77 -4.66 1.15
N PHE A 23 9.06 -4.65 2.44
CA PHE A 23 10.38 -4.99 2.96
C PHE A 23 10.28 -6.09 4.02
N THR A 24 11.36 -6.86 4.18
CA THR A 24 11.46 -7.89 5.20
C THR A 24 12.29 -7.37 6.36
N THR A 25 11.77 -7.45 7.58
CA THR A 25 12.47 -7.07 8.80
C THR A 25 13.48 -8.15 9.21
N GLY A 26 14.39 -7.82 10.13
CA GLY A 26 15.42 -8.76 10.59
C GLY A 26 14.88 -10.02 11.29
N ASP A 27 13.66 -9.97 11.80
CA ASP A 27 12.90 -11.09 12.38
C ASP A 27 12.06 -11.87 11.34
N GLY A 28 12.22 -11.57 10.04
CA GLY A 28 11.59 -12.30 8.93
C GLY A 28 10.16 -11.89 8.61
N ARG A 29 9.60 -10.86 9.26
CA ARG A 29 8.26 -10.36 8.97
C ARG A 29 8.28 -9.48 7.73
N GLN A 30 7.25 -9.63 6.89
CA GLN A 30 7.06 -8.73 5.75
C GLN A 30 6.18 -7.56 6.14
N ILE A 31 6.69 -6.34 5.91
CA ILE A 31 6.00 -5.08 6.17
C ILE A 31 5.78 -4.36 4.85
N ALA A 32 4.53 -4.04 4.56
CA ALA A 32 4.14 -3.21 3.43
C ALA A 32 4.09 -1.74 3.85
N THR A 33 4.64 -0.86 3.02
CA THR A 33 4.33 0.57 3.05
C THR A 33 3.17 0.79 2.11
N VAL A 34 2.08 1.35 2.63
CA VAL A 34 0.84 1.58 1.89
C VAL A 34 0.47 3.05 1.89
N GLU A 35 -0.21 3.50 0.84
CA GLU A 35 -0.77 4.84 0.71
C GLU A 35 -2.26 4.77 0.39
N ALA A 36 -3.08 5.53 1.12
CA ALA A 36 -4.52 5.57 0.92
C ALA A 36 -4.87 6.23 -0.41
N LEU A 37 -5.73 5.56 -1.18
CA LEU A 37 -6.24 6.11 -2.42
C LEU A 37 -7.24 7.23 -2.14
N PRO A 38 -7.31 8.26 -3.00
CA PRO A 38 -8.29 9.32 -2.86
C PRO A 38 -9.71 8.78 -3.07
N VAL A 39 -10.65 9.31 -2.28
CA VAL A 39 -12.09 9.02 -2.42
C VAL A 39 -12.76 10.21 -3.10
N ASN A 40 -13.44 9.98 -4.22
CA ASN A 40 -14.07 11.04 -5.03
C ASN A 40 -13.09 12.19 -5.40
N GLY A 41 -11.84 11.84 -5.71
CA GLY A 41 -10.79 12.81 -6.06
C GLY A 41 -10.22 13.60 -4.87
N LYS A 42 -10.69 13.36 -3.64
CA LYS A 42 -10.14 13.99 -2.43
C LYS A 42 -9.15 13.07 -1.74
N LYS A 43 -7.97 13.60 -1.41
CA LYS A 43 -6.99 12.89 -0.56
C LYS A 43 -7.59 12.65 0.82
N ILE A 44 -7.43 11.45 1.32
CA ILE A 44 -7.87 11.05 2.66
C ILE A 44 -6.65 10.75 3.54
N ARG A 45 -6.82 10.86 4.86
CA ARG A 45 -5.77 10.56 5.85
C ARG A 45 -6.31 9.62 6.92
N PRO A 46 -6.56 8.35 6.57
CA PRO A 46 -7.29 7.42 7.43
C PRO A 46 -6.40 6.78 8.51
N PHE A 47 -5.10 7.06 8.50
CA PHE A 47 -4.14 6.49 9.44
C PHE A 47 -3.76 7.52 10.48
N THR A 48 -3.61 7.07 11.73
CA THR A 48 -3.06 7.88 12.81
C THR A 48 -1.64 7.42 13.09
N GLU A 49 -0.69 8.33 12.96
CA GLU A 49 0.70 8.13 13.34
C GLU A 49 1.00 8.89 14.63
N TYR A 50 1.88 8.35 15.48
CA TYR A 50 2.32 9.04 16.69
C TYR A 50 3.65 9.74 16.43
N SER A 51 3.62 11.06 16.47
CA SER A 51 4.81 11.91 16.35
C SER A 51 5.22 12.46 17.73
N MET A 52 6.36 13.16 17.81
CA MET A 52 6.77 13.84 19.06
C MET A 52 5.74 14.87 19.55
N GLY A 53 4.91 15.42 18.65
CA GLY A 53 3.85 16.38 18.98
C GLY A 53 2.50 15.74 19.29
N GLY A 54 2.41 14.41 19.34
CA GLY A 54 1.16 13.67 19.51
C GLY A 54 0.64 13.03 18.21
N PRO A 55 -0.63 12.57 18.23
CA PRO A 55 -1.21 11.87 17.09
C PRO A 55 -1.40 12.81 15.89
N VAL A 56 -0.98 12.36 14.71
CA VAL A 56 -1.11 13.07 13.44
C VAL A 56 -1.77 12.16 12.40
N GLU A 57 -2.69 12.73 11.62
CA GLU A 57 -3.32 12.00 10.52
C GLU A 57 -2.40 11.92 9.31
N SER A 58 -2.30 10.73 8.73
CA SER A 58 -1.42 10.41 7.61
C SER A 58 -2.17 9.68 6.51
N SER A 59 -1.76 9.90 5.27
CA SER A 59 -2.26 9.16 4.11
C SER A 59 -1.46 7.88 3.86
N SER A 60 -0.31 7.71 4.50
CA SER A 60 0.52 6.51 4.37
C SER A 60 0.70 5.84 5.72
N THR A 61 1.04 4.55 5.71
CA THR A 61 1.47 3.86 6.94
C THR A 61 2.22 2.57 6.60
N ARG A 62 2.85 1.96 7.60
CA ARG A 62 3.50 0.66 7.51
C ARG A 62 2.66 -0.39 8.20
N ILE A 63 2.28 -1.42 7.47
CA ILE A 63 1.38 -2.48 7.97
C ILE A 63 2.00 -3.84 7.63
N PRO A 64 1.97 -4.82 8.56
CA PRO A 64 2.37 -6.18 8.22
C PRO A 64 1.52 -6.72 7.07
N VAL A 65 2.17 -7.38 6.10
CA VAL A 65 1.50 -7.90 4.89
C VAL A 65 0.31 -8.81 5.23
N ALA A 66 0.36 -9.52 6.38
CA ALA A 66 -0.73 -10.35 6.88
C ALA A 66 -2.08 -9.60 7.06
N PHE A 67 -2.06 -8.27 7.23
CA PHE A 67 -3.27 -7.44 7.37
C PHE A 67 -3.67 -6.72 6.08
N VAL A 68 -2.92 -6.94 4.99
CA VAL A 68 -3.19 -6.35 3.68
C VAL A 68 -3.96 -7.36 2.85
N LYS A 69 -5.23 -7.07 2.54
CA LYS A 69 -6.04 -7.89 1.64
C LYS A 69 -5.79 -7.44 0.20
N ILE A 70 -4.97 -8.18 -0.52
CA ILE A 70 -4.63 -7.90 -1.93
C ILE A 70 -5.83 -8.27 -2.80
N LEU A 71 -6.20 -7.39 -3.74
CA LEU A 71 -7.34 -7.59 -4.66
C LEU A 71 -6.96 -8.12 -6.06
N GLU A 72 -5.67 -8.47 -6.27
CA GLU A 72 -5.00 -8.85 -7.55
C GLU A 72 -4.90 -7.69 -8.58
N PHE A 73 -3.73 -7.24 -9.07
CA PHE A 73 -2.62 -7.79 -9.89
C PHE A 73 -2.83 -7.71 -11.42
N GLU A 74 -2.58 -6.53 -12.03
CA GLU A 74 -2.35 -6.44 -13.49
C GLU A 74 -0.88 -6.80 -13.80
N SER A 75 -0.61 -7.95 -14.45
CA SER A 75 0.69 -8.20 -15.07
C SER A 75 0.88 -7.21 -16.22
N VAL A 76 1.88 -6.35 -16.11
CA VAL A 76 2.34 -5.57 -17.27
C VAL A 76 2.83 -6.61 -18.29
N PRO A 77 2.41 -6.58 -19.57
CA PRO A 77 2.96 -7.49 -20.57
C PRO A 77 4.48 -7.33 -20.56
N GLU A 78 5.21 -8.46 -20.54
CA GLU A 78 6.65 -8.48 -20.73
C GLU A 78 7.01 -7.61 -21.94
N PRO A 79 8.08 -6.81 -21.88
CA PRO A 79 8.51 -6.08 -23.06
C PRO A 79 8.72 -7.12 -24.16
N ALA A 80 7.96 -7.00 -25.25
CA ALA A 80 8.13 -7.88 -26.40
C ALA A 80 9.62 -7.94 -26.71
N GLU A 81 10.19 -9.15 -26.64
CA GLU A 81 11.48 -9.39 -27.28
C GLU A 81 11.28 -8.98 -28.74
N VAL A 82 11.79 -7.80 -29.10
CA VAL A 82 11.92 -7.42 -30.49
C VAL A 82 13.06 -8.28 -31.01
N GLY A 83 12.69 -9.51 -31.35
CA GLY A 83 13.51 -10.38 -32.15
C GLY A 83 13.75 -9.75 -33.51
N SER A 84 15.03 -9.74 -33.87
CA SER A 84 15.57 -9.66 -35.23
C SER A 84 15.50 -8.30 -35.94
N LEU A 85 16.69 -7.74 -36.18
CA LEU A 85 17.28 -7.70 -37.54
C LEU A 85 18.82 -7.74 -37.44
#